data_AF-S6TTD2-F1
#
_entry.id   AF-S6TTD2-F1
#
_cell.length_a   1.000
_cell.length_b   1.000
_cell.length_c   1.000
_cell.angle_alpha   90.00
_cell.angle_beta   90.00
_cell.angle_gamma   90.00
#
_symmetry.space_group_name_H-M   'P 1'
#
loop_
_entity.id
_entity.type
_entity.pdbx_description
1 polymer ?
#
loop_
_entity_poly.entity_id
_entity_poly.type
_entity_poly.pdbx_seq_one_letter_code
_entity_poly.pdbx_strand_id
1 'polypeptide(L)'
;GLPFSVPAMTLNKVCGSGLKALHLATQAIRCGDADIVIAGGQENMSLSNYVLPGARTGLRMGHASMIDTMITDGLWDAFNDYHMGITAENLAQKYEISREAQDAFAASSQQKAIAAIEAGRFVDEITPILIPQRKGEPLSFATDEQ
;
A
#
# COMPACT_ATOMS: atom_id res chain seq x y z
N GLY A 1 10.94 -3.59 19.65
CA GLY A 1 11.73 -2.35 19.52
C GLY A 1 11.33 -1.35 20.57
N LEU A 2 10.06 -0.95 20.59
CA LEU A 2 9.49 -0.03 21.58
C LEU A 2 8.92 -0.79 22.80
N PRO A 3 8.91 -0.19 24.01
CA PRO A 3 8.34 -0.80 25.20
C PRO A 3 6.80 -0.77 25.18
N PHE A 4 6.15 -1.63 25.99
CA PHE A 4 4.70 -1.75 26.10
C PHE A 4 3.99 -0.43 26.49
N SER A 5 4.70 0.47 27.14
CA SER A 5 4.19 1.78 27.55
C SER A 5 4.00 2.76 26.39
N VAL A 6 4.54 2.49 25.20
CA VAL A 6 4.35 3.35 24.02
C VAL A 6 3.04 2.96 23.33
N PRO A 7 2.01 3.83 23.32
CA PRO A 7 0.75 3.51 22.66
C PRO A 7 0.92 3.50 21.15
N ALA A 8 0.08 2.72 20.47
CA ALA A 8 0.02 2.66 19.01
C ALA A 8 -1.43 2.64 18.53
N MET A 9 -1.65 3.14 17.32
CA MET A 9 -2.95 3.14 16.66
C MET A 9 -2.76 2.79 15.18
N THR A 10 -3.60 1.90 14.67
CA THR A 10 -3.72 1.64 13.23
C THR A 10 -4.91 2.42 12.69
N LEU A 11 -4.75 3.02 11.52
CA LEU A 11 -5.83 3.72 10.82
C LEU A 11 -5.90 3.22 9.37
N ASN A 12 -7.07 3.39 8.75
CA ASN A 12 -7.26 3.12 7.33
C ASN A 12 -7.87 4.35 6.65
N LYS A 13 -7.17 4.84 5.64
CA LYS A 13 -7.63 5.83 4.65
C LYS A 13 -7.16 5.43 3.24
N VAL A 14 -7.23 4.14 2.92
CA VAL A 14 -6.79 3.49 1.67
C VAL A 14 -5.37 3.99 1.31
N CYS A 15 -5.09 4.35 0.06
CA CYS A 15 -3.78 4.83 -0.40
C CYS A 15 -3.28 6.07 0.36
N GLY A 16 -4.18 6.82 1.02
CA GLY A 16 -3.84 7.99 1.82
C GLY A 16 -3.46 7.70 3.28
N SER A 17 -3.42 6.43 3.70
CA SER A 17 -3.22 6.04 5.11
C SER A 17 -1.89 6.53 5.69
N GLY A 18 -0.77 6.30 5.00
CA GLY A 18 0.55 6.70 5.50
C GLY A 18 0.66 8.22 5.71
N LEU A 19 0.17 9.02 4.75
CA LEU A 19 0.17 10.47 4.88
C LEU A 19 -0.85 10.97 5.92
N LYS A 20 -1.99 10.28 6.09
CA LYS A 20 -2.94 10.60 7.15
C LYS A 20 -2.35 10.36 8.54
N ALA A 21 -1.50 9.34 8.71
CA ALA A 21 -0.77 9.13 9.96
C ALA A 21 0.11 10.34 10.30
N LEU A 22 0.84 10.90 9.32
CA LEU A 22 1.63 12.12 9.51
C LEU A 22 0.77 13.33 9.89
N HIS A 23 -0.41 13.49 9.27
CA HIS A 23 -1.34 14.56 9.63
C HIS A 23 -1.81 14.45 11.10
N LEU A 24 -2.14 13.24 11.56
CA LEU A 24 -2.57 13.01 12.94
C LEU A 24 -1.42 13.22 13.94
N ALA A 25 -0.21 12.74 13.61
CA ALA A 25 0.98 12.98 14.42
C ALA A 25 1.26 14.47 14.58
N THR A 26 1.22 15.22 13.48
CA THR A 26 1.40 16.68 13.49
C THR A 26 0.33 17.37 14.35
N GLN A 27 -0.93 16.93 14.25
CA GLN A 27 -2.01 17.48 15.05
C GLN A 27 -1.81 17.21 16.55
N ALA A 28 -1.48 15.99 16.94
CA ALA A 28 -1.23 15.63 18.34
C ALA A 28 -0.09 16.46 18.94
N ILE A 29 1.00 16.66 18.19
CA ILE A 29 2.12 17.51 18.62
C ILE A 29 1.68 18.97 18.78
N ARG A 30 0.94 19.50 17.82
CA ARG A 30 0.45 20.90 17.87
C ARG A 30 -0.55 21.14 19.00
N CYS A 31 -1.34 20.14 19.38
CA CYS A 31 -2.29 20.23 20.49
C CYS A 31 -1.62 20.05 21.86
N GLY A 32 -0.37 19.58 21.92
CA GLY A 32 0.30 19.22 23.16
C GLY A 32 -0.11 17.85 23.71
N ASP A 33 -0.76 17.01 22.90
CA ASP A 33 -1.17 15.66 23.27
C ASP A 33 0.00 14.65 23.20
N ALA A 34 1.04 14.97 22.43
CA ALA A 34 2.24 14.16 22.28
C ALA A 34 3.47 15.04 21.99
N ASP A 35 4.64 14.68 22.52
CA ASP A 35 5.89 15.38 22.21
C ASP A 35 6.60 14.79 20.97
N ILE A 36 6.55 13.46 20.84
CA ILE A 36 7.24 12.70 19.78
C ILE A 36 6.30 11.60 19.29
N VAL A 37 6.16 11.48 17.97
CA VAL A 37 5.32 10.47 17.32
C VAL A 37 6.08 9.85 16.16
N ILE A 38 6.05 8.51 16.08
CA ILE A 38 6.47 7.78 14.89
C ILE A 38 5.22 7.56 14.04
N ALA A 39 5.25 8.03 12.79
CA ALA A 39 4.11 7.93 11.87
C ALA A 39 4.57 7.48 10.48
N GLY A 40 3.74 6.66 9.84
CA GLY A 40 4.01 6.08 8.53
C GLY A 40 2.91 5.11 8.12
N GLY A 41 3.24 4.18 7.24
CA GLY A 41 2.36 3.10 6.80
C GLY A 41 3.15 1.83 6.53
N GLN A 42 2.43 0.71 6.48
CA GLN A 42 2.96 -0.59 6.05
C GLN A 42 1.88 -1.28 5.23
N GLU A 43 2.28 -2.14 4.29
CA GLU A 43 1.36 -2.95 3.50
C GLU A 43 2.05 -4.25 3.07
N ASN A 44 1.27 -5.32 2.93
CA ASN A 44 1.72 -6.56 2.28
C ASN A 44 0.57 -7.18 1.49
N MET A 45 0.37 -6.67 0.27
CA MET A 45 -0.70 -7.14 -0.62
C MET A 45 -0.54 -8.63 -0.97
N SER A 46 0.69 -9.13 -1.11
CA SER A 46 0.99 -10.54 -1.42
C SER A 46 0.49 -11.52 -0.37
N LEU A 47 0.30 -11.09 0.88
CA LEU A 47 -0.25 -11.89 1.98
C LEU A 47 -1.70 -11.53 2.34
N SER A 48 -2.42 -10.82 1.46
CA SER A 48 -3.85 -10.60 1.62
C SER A 48 -4.60 -11.93 1.64
N ASN A 49 -5.60 -12.04 2.52
CA ASN A 49 -6.33 -13.29 2.70
C ASN A 49 -7.53 -13.38 1.76
N TYR A 50 -7.95 -14.60 1.45
CA TYR A 50 -9.31 -14.83 0.99
C TYR A 50 -10.26 -14.96 2.18
N VAL A 51 -11.47 -14.43 2.07
CA VAL A 51 -12.54 -14.58 3.05
C VAL A 51 -13.73 -15.32 2.47
N LEU A 52 -14.49 -16.01 3.31
CA LEU A 52 -15.69 -16.75 2.91
C LEU A 52 -16.93 -16.19 3.63
N PRO A 53 -17.61 -15.19 3.05
CA PRO A 53 -18.81 -14.62 3.64
C PRO A 53 -19.87 -15.69 3.91
N GLY A 54 -20.60 -15.55 5.03
CA GLY A 54 -21.63 -16.52 5.44
C GLY A 54 -21.10 -17.80 6.12
N ALA A 55 -19.78 -18.06 6.09
CA ALA A 55 -19.20 -19.24 6.76
C ALA A 55 -19.49 -19.26 8.27
N ARG A 56 -19.55 -18.09 8.92
CA ARG A 56 -19.87 -17.97 10.35
C ARG A 56 -21.25 -18.55 10.72
N THR A 57 -22.23 -18.44 9.83
CA THR A 57 -23.61 -18.89 10.05
C THR A 57 -23.97 -20.19 9.32
N GLY A 58 -23.04 -20.72 8.51
CA GLY A 58 -23.22 -21.92 7.70
C GLY A 58 -23.81 -21.62 6.31
N LEU A 59 -23.28 -22.30 5.29
CA LEU A 59 -23.65 -22.09 3.88
C LEU A 59 -24.80 -22.99 3.39
N ARG A 60 -25.24 -23.96 4.21
CA ARG A 60 -26.32 -24.94 3.99
C ARG A 60 -26.26 -25.71 2.66
N MET A 61 -26.65 -25.10 1.55
CA MET A 61 -26.73 -25.72 0.22
C MET A 61 -26.70 -24.64 -0.87
N GLY A 62 -25.84 -24.80 -1.88
CA GLY A 62 -25.66 -23.85 -2.98
C GLY A 62 -24.19 -23.52 -3.25
N HIS A 63 -23.93 -22.69 -4.24
CA HIS A 63 -22.58 -22.19 -4.53
C HIS A 63 -22.17 -21.12 -3.51
N ALA A 64 -20.89 -21.10 -3.18
CA ALA A 64 -20.26 -20.05 -2.39
C ALA A 64 -18.94 -19.64 -3.05
N SER A 65 -18.57 -18.38 -2.85
CA SER A 65 -17.36 -17.79 -3.44
C SER A 65 -16.43 -17.34 -2.32
N MET A 66 -15.17 -17.72 -2.44
CA MET A 66 -14.10 -17.07 -1.68
C MET A 66 -13.83 -15.71 -2.30
N ILE A 67 -13.69 -14.71 -1.45
CA ILE A 67 -13.55 -13.30 -1.83
C ILE A 67 -12.14 -12.85 -1.52
N ASP A 68 -11.49 -12.23 -2.50
CA ASP A 68 -10.13 -11.69 -2.35
C ASP A 68 -10.16 -10.34 -1.63
N THR A 69 -9.62 -10.25 -0.42
CA THR A 69 -9.64 -8.99 0.35
C THR A 69 -8.76 -7.92 -0.27
N MET A 70 -7.72 -8.28 -1.03
CA MET A 70 -6.90 -7.29 -1.74
C MET A 70 -7.78 -6.50 -2.72
N ILE A 71 -8.64 -7.23 -3.45
CA ILE A 71 -9.55 -6.62 -4.42
C ILE A 71 -10.66 -5.87 -3.69
N THR A 72 -11.42 -6.55 -2.82
CA THR A 72 -12.64 -5.94 -2.27
C THR A 72 -12.39 -4.83 -1.28
N ASP A 73 -11.32 -4.90 -0.49
CA ASP A 73 -11.09 -3.97 0.60
C ASP A 73 -10.12 -2.85 0.20
N GLY A 74 -9.31 -3.08 -0.85
CA GLY A 74 -8.28 -2.14 -1.32
C GLY A 74 -8.52 -1.54 -2.71
N LEU A 75 -9.09 -2.30 -3.64
CA LEU A 75 -9.09 -1.96 -5.08
C LEU A 75 -10.48 -1.86 -5.71
N TRP A 76 -11.55 -2.06 -4.94
CA TRP A 76 -12.94 -1.98 -5.41
C TRP A 76 -13.62 -0.72 -4.88
N ASP A 77 -14.34 -0.02 -5.76
CA ASP A 77 -15.10 1.15 -5.35
C ASP A 77 -16.33 0.74 -4.54
N ALA A 78 -16.41 1.24 -3.30
CA ALA A 78 -17.47 0.86 -2.38
C ALA A 78 -18.87 1.36 -2.79
N PHE A 79 -18.98 2.29 -3.75
CA PHE A 79 -20.24 2.95 -4.09
C PHE A 79 -20.76 2.60 -5.49
N ASN A 80 -19.86 2.35 -6.44
CA ASN A 80 -20.18 2.22 -7.86
C ASN A 80 -19.94 0.82 -8.43
N ASP A 81 -19.51 -0.13 -7.59
CA ASP A 81 -19.34 -1.54 -7.93
C ASP A 81 -18.42 -1.80 -9.14
N TYR A 82 -17.22 -1.20 -9.11
CA TYR A 82 -16.18 -1.48 -10.10
C TYR A 82 -14.77 -1.34 -9.51
N HIS A 83 -13.78 -1.88 -10.23
CA HIS A 83 -12.38 -1.79 -9.89
C HIS A 83 -11.84 -0.35 -10.02
N MET A 84 -10.86 0.03 -9.19
CA MET A 84 -10.20 1.34 -9.24
C MET A 84 -9.64 1.70 -10.62
N GLY A 85 -9.22 0.72 -11.42
CA GLY A 85 -8.82 0.93 -12.81
C GLY A 85 -9.90 1.61 -13.67
N ILE A 86 -11.18 1.33 -13.42
CA ILE A 86 -12.30 1.98 -14.11
C ILE A 86 -12.43 3.46 -13.70
N THR A 87 -12.09 3.80 -12.46
CA THR A 87 -12.02 5.23 -12.07
C THR A 87 -10.98 5.98 -12.89
N ALA A 88 -9.84 5.34 -13.17
CA ALA A 88 -8.79 5.91 -14.00
C ALA A 88 -9.28 6.11 -15.44
N GLU A 89 -9.97 5.12 -16.02
CA GLU A 89 -10.57 5.25 -17.37
C GLU A 89 -11.61 6.37 -17.43
N ASN A 90 -12.48 6.49 -16.41
CA ASN A 90 -13.46 7.57 -16.33
C ASN A 90 -12.79 8.96 -16.33
N LEU A 91 -11.67 9.10 -15.61
CA LEU A 91 -10.90 10.34 -15.57
C LEU A 91 -10.14 10.58 -16.88
N ALA A 92 -9.52 9.54 -17.45
CA ALA A 92 -8.82 9.62 -18.73
C ALA A 92 -9.76 10.07 -19.84
N GLN A 93 -10.97 9.51 -19.90
CA GLN A 93 -12.00 9.96 -20.85
C GLN A 93 -12.45 11.40 -20.57
N LYS A 94 -12.76 11.73 -19.31
CA LYS A 94 -13.26 13.06 -18.93
C LYS A 94 -12.27 14.19 -19.20
N TYR A 95 -10.98 13.93 -19.01
CA TYR A 95 -9.90 14.91 -19.20
C TYR A 95 -9.11 14.68 -20.50
N GLU A 96 -9.61 13.81 -21.38
CA GLU A 96 -9.05 13.53 -22.70
C GLU A 96 -7.56 13.14 -22.67
N ILE A 97 -7.17 12.32 -21.69
CA ILE A 97 -5.79 11.83 -21.52
C ILE A 97 -5.56 10.64 -22.45
N SER A 98 -4.88 10.88 -23.57
CA SER A 98 -4.63 9.85 -24.58
C SER A 98 -3.78 8.70 -24.05
N ARG A 99 -3.92 7.52 -24.67
CA ARG A 99 -3.11 6.34 -24.36
C ARG A 99 -1.62 6.61 -24.53
N GLU A 100 -1.24 7.34 -25.57
CA GLU A 100 0.16 7.70 -25.87
C GLU A 100 0.74 8.58 -24.77
N ALA A 101 -0.05 9.51 -24.21
CA ALA A 101 0.37 10.34 -23.09
C ALA A 101 0.59 9.52 -21.81
N GLN A 102 -0.31 8.56 -21.54
CA GLN A 102 -0.17 7.63 -20.40
C GLN A 102 1.08 6.77 -20.54
N ASP A 103 1.32 6.19 -21.72
CA ASP A 103 2.50 5.37 -22.01
C ASP A 103 3.80 6.18 -21.92
N ALA A 104 3.81 7.41 -22.47
CA ALA A 104 4.96 8.29 -22.37
C ALA A 104 5.30 8.65 -20.91
N PHE A 105 4.27 8.88 -20.09
CA PHE A 105 4.44 9.11 -18.66
C PHE A 105 5.00 7.87 -17.94
N ALA A 106 4.44 6.69 -18.21
CA ALA A 106 4.90 5.44 -17.62
C ALA A 106 6.36 5.15 -17.99
N ALA A 107 6.73 5.27 -19.27
CA ALA A 107 8.10 5.09 -19.74
C ALA A 107 9.07 6.09 -19.06
N SER A 108 8.67 7.37 -18.96
CA SER A 108 9.47 8.38 -18.27
C SER A 108 9.63 8.07 -16.77
N SER A 109 8.59 7.55 -16.11
CA SER A 109 8.65 7.14 -14.71
C SER A 109 9.67 6.02 -14.50
N GLN A 110 9.63 4.97 -15.34
CA GLN A 110 10.58 3.85 -15.27
C GLN A 110 12.02 4.31 -15.52
N GLN A 111 12.25 5.15 -16.53
CA GLN A 111 13.58 5.71 -16.82
C GLN A 111 14.13 6.53 -15.65
N LYS A 112 13.29 7.33 -14.98
CA LYS A 112 13.69 8.11 -13.80
C LYS A 112 14.04 7.21 -12.62
N ALA A 113 13.27 6.15 -12.38
CA ALA A 113 13.51 5.20 -11.29
C ALA A 113 14.86 4.51 -11.46
N ILE A 114 15.11 3.92 -12.64
CA ILE A 114 16.38 3.24 -12.96
C ILE A 114 17.56 4.22 -12.85
N ALA A 115 17.44 5.43 -13.42
CA ALA A 115 18.50 6.43 -13.32
C ALA A 115 18.77 6.86 -11.86
N ALA A 116 17.76 6.89 -11.00
CA ALA A 116 17.93 7.19 -9.57
C ALA A 116 18.61 6.04 -8.81
N ILE A 117 18.25 4.79 -9.12
CA ILE A 117 18.89 3.58 -8.57
C ILE A 117 20.37 3.54 -8.98
N GLU A 118 20.68 3.67 -10.27
CA GLU A 118 22.04 3.63 -10.79
C GLU A 118 22.92 4.78 -10.24
N ALA A 119 22.32 5.95 -10.03
CA ALA A 119 22.98 7.09 -9.40
C ALA A 119 23.06 7.01 -7.86
N GLY A 120 22.54 5.94 -7.25
CA GLY A 120 22.57 5.71 -5.80
C GLY A 120 21.68 6.65 -4.98
N ARG A 121 20.68 7.30 -5.58
CA ARG A 121 19.85 8.33 -4.92
C ARG A 121 18.94 7.78 -3.81
N PHE A 122 18.59 6.50 -3.87
CA PHE A 122 17.73 5.87 -2.88
C PHE A 122 18.49 5.22 -1.72
N VAL A 123 19.84 5.19 -1.77
CA VAL A 123 20.67 4.49 -0.78
C VAL A 123 20.45 5.05 0.63
N ASP A 124 20.29 6.37 0.75
CA ASP A 124 20.17 7.04 2.06
C ASP A 124 18.78 6.88 2.68
N GLU A 125 17.75 6.58 1.90
CA GLU A 125 16.35 6.47 2.37
C GLU A 125 15.87 5.02 2.55
N ILE A 126 16.49 4.05 1.86
CA ILE A 126 16.13 2.62 1.99
C ILE A 126 16.85 1.99 3.18
N THR A 127 16.08 1.44 4.12
CA THR A 127 16.62 0.51 5.14
C THR A 127 16.49 -0.92 4.63
N PRO A 128 17.60 -1.69 4.48
CA PRO A 128 17.55 -3.06 3.96
C PRO A 128 16.70 -4.03 4.80
N ILE A 129 15.97 -4.91 4.13
CA ILE A 129 15.26 -6.03 4.75
C ILE A 129 16.06 -7.30 4.54
N LEU A 130 16.46 -7.95 5.64
CA LEU A 130 17.21 -9.21 5.60
C LEU A 130 16.25 -10.39 5.51
N ILE A 131 16.22 -11.06 4.36
CA ILE A 131 15.34 -12.19 4.07
C ILE A 131 16.03 -13.50 4.51
N PRO A 132 15.48 -14.22 5.51
CA PRO A 132 16.06 -15.48 5.97
C PRO A 132 16.14 -16.51 4.84
N GLN A 133 17.29 -17.18 4.74
CA GLN A 133 17.51 -18.23 3.77
C GLN A 133 17.46 -19.61 4.45
N ARG A 134 17.01 -20.63 3.72
CA ARG A 134 16.98 -22.01 4.25
C ARG A 134 18.38 -22.51 4.65
N LYS A 135 19.42 -22.04 3.96
CA LYS A 135 20.84 -22.30 4.24
C LYS A 135 21.65 -21.05 3.89
N GLY A 136 22.64 -20.71 4.72
CA GLY A 136 23.54 -19.58 4.50
C GLY A 136 23.04 -18.28 5.13
N GLU A 137 23.75 -17.20 4.83
CA GLU A 137 23.45 -15.86 5.35
C GLU A 137 22.14 -15.29 4.76
N PRO A 138 21.43 -14.40 5.49
CA PRO A 138 20.25 -13.72 4.98
C PRO A 138 20.54 -12.94 3.70
N LEU A 139 19.58 -12.96 2.77
CA LEU A 139 19.64 -12.14 1.56
C LEU A 139 19.21 -10.71 1.90
N SER A 140 20.06 -9.73 1.61
CA SER A 140 19.71 -8.32 1.79
C SER A 140 18.86 -7.81 0.63
N PHE A 141 17.59 -7.49 0.90
CA PHE A 141 16.72 -6.77 -0.01
C PHE A 141 16.82 -5.27 0.27
N ALA A 142 17.48 -4.53 -0.62
CA ALA A 142 17.83 -3.11 -0.43
C ALA A 142 17.62 -2.25 -1.69
N THR A 143 16.95 -2.80 -2.70
CA THR A 143 16.70 -2.13 -3.98
C THR A 143 15.27 -2.42 -4.37
N ASP A 144 14.55 -1.40 -4.84
CA ASP A 144 13.22 -1.57 -5.40
C ASP A 144 13.29 -2.53 -6.59
N GLU A 145 12.51 -3.62 -6.53
CA GLU A 145 12.44 -4.62 -7.59
C GLU A 145 11.65 -4.07 -8.79
N GLN A 146 12.33 -3.81 -9.90
CA GLN A 146 11.74 -3.47 -11.20
C GLN A 146 12.16 -4.48 -12.27
#